data_AF-A0A1C5SF68-F1
#
_entry.id   AF-A0A1C5SF68-F1
#
_cell.length_a   1.000
_cell.length_b   1.000
_cell.length_c   1.000
_cell.angle_alpha   90.00
_cell.angle_beta   90.00
_cell.angle_gamma   90.00
#
_symmetry.space_group_name_H-M   'P 1'
#
loop_
_entity.id
_entity.type
_entity.pdbx_description
1 polymer ?
#
loop_
_entity_poly.entity_id
_entity_poly.type
_entity_poly.pdbx_seq_one_letter_code
_entity_poly.pdbx_strand_id
1 'polypeptide(L)'
;MKKFVKRVLSIVLAAAVLATSVTLPQTAQDVQAASSKAWKKSGGKCYNGKGQVIPGAKTRGIDVSEWQGNIDWDKVAKSGVDYAFIRVGGYGNGSYQREDKTYRANIRGANAAGIPVGVYYYSTAKTTAQAKKDAQYVVKMITGHKISYPVVFDMEDATVEYLSPSTKSKIADAFLSEIKRAGYYPMIYTNLNWYNNEFNMSMLAGYDVWIAQYNSNSTGPSKSDYRYTIWQATDGSSIGPTTAGMISGIPRENAVDLNFGYVYYLSKITPRTQPVAGYDPDGTVKNGWVEQNGKYYYYDHGTLYKNKLFKVNGKIYYVDGTGARQYGWQTINGKKRYFYYRTGYAATGWIPIQKKYYYFSKVDGMLYTNKLFVSSSGKTIYYSDENGVRVKNQLISATYKGVKRAYYFGSNYKAVTGWFKHKGGKYYALPTTHGVVRNGIRKIGSKYYGFGQYGRMLTGFQRIDGKLYFFHKTSGVQYRNRTEHWSGKNYIFDKNGVCTVRK
;
A
#
# COMPACT_ATOMS: atom_id res chain seq x y z
N MET A 1 37.68 34.72 47.39
CA MET A 1 38.36 36.03 47.24
C MET A 1 39.56 35.87 46.32
N LYS A 2 39.58 36.65 45.23
CA LYS A 2 40.72 37.14 44.40
C LYS A 2 41.75 36.12 43.85
N LYS A 3 41.73 35.85 42.52
CA LYS A 3 42.55 36.46 41.42
C LYS A 3 43.97 35.85 41.36
N PHE A 4 44.63 35.50 40.25
CA PHE A 4 44.49 35.72 38.80
C PHE A 4 45.56 34.83 38.09
N VAL A 5 45.23 34.29 36.91
CA VAL A 5 46.06 34.26 35.68
C VAL A 5 47.32 33.35 35.52
N LYS A 6 47.42 32.84 34.27
CA LYS A 6 48.58 32.31 33.50
C LYS A 6 49.06 30.89 33.78
N ARG A 7 48.80 29.99 32.83
CA ARG A 7 49.71 28.87 32.49
C ARG A 7 50.43 29.16 31.18
N VAL A 8 51.75 29.18 31.31
CA VAL A 8 52.86 29.10 30.35
C VAL A 8 52.71 27.79 29.53
N LEU A 9 52.63 27.83 28.20
CA LEU A 9 53.72 27.82 27.21
C LEU A 9 54.66 26.59 27.27
N SER A 10 54.56 25.71 26.27
CA SER A 10 55.71 24.99 25.74
C SER A 10 55.82 25.34 24.25
N ILE A 11 56.74 26.27 23.97
CA ILE A 11 57.30 26.63 22.65
C ILE A 11 58.32 25.52 22.29
N VAL A 12 58.55 25.16 21.02
CA VAL A 12 59.73 25.51 20.17
C VAL A 12 59.83 24.39 19.10
N LEU A 13 60.00 24.57 17.78
CA LEU A 13 60.81 25.49 16.95
C LEU A 13 60.17 25.55 15.51
N ALA A 14 59.76 26.71 14.98
CA ALA A 14 60.48 27.67 14.10
C ALA A 14 60.57 27.23 12.61
N ALA A 15 60.36 28.10 11.61
CA ALA A 15 60.97 29.43 11.50
C ALA A 15 60.07 30.49 10.84
N ALA A 16 60.23 31.72 11.33
CA ALA A 16 59.95 32.96 10.63
C ALA A 16 61.26 33.52 10.07
N VAL A 17 61.23 34.07 8.86
CA VAL A 17 62.20 35.08 8.38
C VAL A 17 61.40 36.33 8.01
N LEU A 18 61.86 37.46 8.54
CA LEU A 18 61.28 38.79 8.39
C LEU A 18 61.85 39.52 7.16
N ALA A 19 61.01 40.39 6.61
CA ALA A 19 61.30 41.56 5.77
C ALA A 19 61.72 41.32 4.31
N THR A 20 60.79 41.59 3.40
CA THR A 20 60.87 42.67 2.41
C THR A 20 59.46 42.86 1.82
N SER A 21 58.98 44.10 1.78
CA SER A 21 57.87 44.47 0.91
C SER A 21 58.34 44.33 -0.54
N VAL A 22 58.19 43.13 -1.08
CA VAL A 22 58.15 42.90 -2.52
C VAL A 22 56.70 42.59 -2.81
N THR A 23 56.01 43.56 -3.40
CA THR A 23 54.93 43.29 -4.33
C THR A 23 55.43 42.21 -5.29
N LEU A 24 55.00 40.96 -5.08
CA LEU A 24 55.04 39.99 -6.16
C LEU A 24 54.09 40.56 -7.22
N PRO A 25 54.56 40.84 -8.44
CA PRO A 25 53.62 41.06 -9.51
C PRO A 25 52.85 39.74 -9.61
N GLN A 26 51.55 39.77 -9.35
CA GLN A 26 50.66 38.92 -10.14
C GLN A 26 50.98 39.29 -11.58
N THR A 27 51.87 38.53 -12.21
CA THR A 27 52.12 38.67 -13.63
C THR A 27 50.77 38.50 -14.31
N ALA A 28 50.44 39.46 -15.16
CA ALA A 28 49.20 39.56 -15.91
C ALA A 28 49.11 38.47 -17.00
N GLN A 29 49.28 37.20 -16.63
CA GLN A 29 49.40 36.09 -17.55
C GLN A 29 48.51 34.87 -17.27
N ASP A 30 47.50 34.99 -16.41
CA ASP A 30 46.39 34.01 -16.36
C ASP A 30 44.99 34.63 -16.17
N VAL A 31 44.82 35.93 -16.42
CA VAL A 31 43.49 36.46 -16.77
C VAL A 31 43.28 36.18 -18.25
N GLN A 32 43.08 34.92 -18.60
CA GLN A 32 42.44 34.60 -19.86
C GLN A 32 41.10 35.33 -19.82
N ALA A 33 40.91 36.33 -20.70
CA ALA A 33 39.68 37.13 -20.74
C ALA A 33 38.50 36.17 -20.63
N ALA A 34 37.77 36.26 -19.51
CA ALA A 34 36.75 35.30 -19.17
C ALA A 34 35.85 35.11 -20.39
N SER A 35 35.79 33.87 -20.90
CA SER A 35 34.99 33.60 -22.09
C SER A 35 33.60 34.20 -21.89
N SER A 36 33.07 34.91 -22.89
CA SER A 36 31.74 35.52 -22.78
C SER A 36 30.63 34.50 -22.52
N LYS A 37 30.92 33.20 -22.69
CA LYS A 37 30.05 32.06 -22.41
C LYS A 37 30.26 31.43 -21.03
N ALA A 38 31.26 31.87 -20.25
CA ALA A 38 31.58 31.28 -18.96
C ALA A 38 30.35 31.20 -18.06
N TRP A 39 30.10 30.01 -17.53
CA TRP A 39 28.97 29.70 -16.63
C TRP A 39 27.56 29.95 -17.19
N LYS A 40 27.41 30.10 -18.50
CA LYS A 40 26.12 30.39 -19.14
C LYS A 40 25.45 29.16 -19.73
N LYS A 41 24.15 29.28 -19.97
CA LYS A 41 23.40 28.43 -20.89
C LYS A 41 23.01 29.26 -22.09
N SER A 42 23.33 28.81 -23.29
CA SER A 42 23.01 29.51 -24.55
C SER A 42 22.88 28.50 -25.69
N GLY A 43 21.92 28.72 -26.59
CA GLY A 43 21.66 27.80 -27.71
C GLY A 43 21.39 26.35 -27.26
N GLY A 44 20.74 26.17 -26.11
CA GLY A 44 20.44 24.85 -25.53
C GLY A 44 21.63 24.11 -24.91
N LYS A 45 22.83 24.71 -24.87
CA LYS A 45 24.05 24.12 -24.30
C LYS A 45 24.47 24.87 -23.04
N CYS A 46 25.00 24.14 -22.07
CA CYS A 46 25.59 24.71 -20.85
C CYS A 46 27.11 24.80 -20.99
N TYR A 47 27.71 25.84 -20.42
CA TYR A 47 29.13 26.15 -20.54
C TYR A 47 29.78 26.30 -19.17
N ASN A 48 30.98 25.74 -18.99
CA ASN A 48 31.76 25.84 -17.74
C ASN A 48 32.47 27.21 -17.62
N GLY A 49 33.28 27.40 -16.58
CA GLY A 49 34.01 28.65 -16.32
C GLY A 49 35.02 29.04 -17.40
N LYS A 50 35.46 28.08 -18.22
CA LYS A 50 36.33 28.30 -19.38
C LYS A 50 35.54 28.57 -20.68
N GLY A 51 34.20 28.56 -20.62
CA GLY A 51 33.33 28.71 -21.78
C GLY A 51 33.28 27.48 -22.69
N GLN A 52 33.65 26.31 -22.16
CA GLN A 52 33.58 25.03 -22.87
C GLN A 52 32.23 24.36 -22.60
N VAL A 53 31.67 23.68 -23.61
CA VAL A 53 30.39 22.97 -23.46
C VAL A 53 30.54 21.86 -22.42
N ILE A 54 29.59 21.79 -21.48
CA ILE A 54 29.49 20.71 -20.49
C ILE A 54 28.65 19.58 -21.11
N PRO A 55 29.25 18.42 -21.46
CA PRO A 55 28.53 17.35 -22.13
C PRO A 55 27.37 16.83 -21.28
N GLY A 56 26.17 16.72 -21.86
CA GLY A 56 24.99 16.15 -21.20
C GLY A 56 24.29 17.08 -20.19
N ALA A 57 24.84 18.24 -19.85
CA ALA A 57 24.17 19.22 -19.01
C ALA A 57 23.00 19.88 -19.77
N LYS A 58 21.82 19.90 -19.14
CA LYS A 58 20.54 20.32 -19.72
C LYS A 58 20.03 21.63 -19.14
N THR A 59 20.27 21.83 -17.85
CA THR A 59 19.73 22.97 -17.09
C THR A 59 20.84 23.67 -16.31
N ARG A 60 20.73 24.99 -16.17
CA ARG A 60 21.58 25.84 -15.34
C ARG A 60 20.75 26.36 -14.17
N GLY A 61 21.14 26.06 -12.95
CA GLY A 61 20.49 26.53 -11.74
C GLY A 61 21.44 27.25 -10.80
N ILE A 62 20.87 27.86 -9.78
CA ILE A 62 21.59 28.47 -8.66
C ILE A 62 21.16 27.82 -7.35
N ASP A 63 21.98 27.91 -6.34
CA ASP A 63 21.55 27.72 -4.96
C ASP A 63 21.85 28.99 -4.15
N VAL A 64 20.91 29.37 -3.29
CA VAL A 64 20.93 30.65 -2.59
C VAL A 64 20.55 30.50 -1.12
N SER A 65 21.09 31.40 -0.33
CA SER A 65 20.86 31.52 1.10
C SER A 65 20.92 32.99 1.53
N GLU A 66 20.98 33.26 2.83
CA GLU A 66 21.15 34.61 3.36
C GLU A 66 22.42 35.34 2.87
N TRP A 67 23.40 34.61 2.33
CA TRP A 67 24.63 35.19 1.76
C TRP A 67 24.38 36.01 0.49
N GLN A 68 23.32 35.73 -0.27
CA GLN A 68 23.03 36.47 -1.50
C GLN A 68 22.24 37.76 -1.27
N GLY A 69 21.78 38.03 -0.05
CA GLY A 69 21.10 39.27 0.30
C GLY A 69 19.71 39.41 -0.34
N ASN A 70 19.36 40.62 -0.80
CA ASN A 70 18.06 40.92 -1.38
C ASN A 70 18.06 40.64 -2.89
N ILE A 71 17.44 39.53 -3.31
CA ILE A 71 17.40 39.08 -4.70
C ILE A 71 16.17 39.63 -5.43
N ASP A 72 16.37 40.24 -6.58
CA ASP A 72 15.33 40.59 -7.56
C ASP A 72 15.06 39.38 -8.48
N TRP A 73 14.08 38.57 -8.10
CA TRP A 73 13.76 37.32 -8.76
C TRP A 73 13.20 37.48 -10.18
N ASP A 74 12.57 38.62 -10.50
CA ASP A 74 12.07 38.91 -11.86
C ASP A 74 13.23 39.10 -12.84
N LYS A 75 14.33 39.71 -12.38
CA LYS A 75 15.57 39.78 -13.16
C LYS A 75 16.27 38.43 -13.26
N VAL A 76 16.28 37.63 -12.18
CA VAL A 76 16.86 36.28 -12.20
C VAL A 76 16.17 35.41 -13.23
N ALA A 77 14.84 35.44 -13.29
CA ALA A 77 14.04 34.68 -14.27
C ALA A 77 14.41 35.00 -15.73
N LYS A 78 14.89 36.22 -15.99
CA LYS A 78 15.33 36.70 -17.31
C LYS A 78 16.82 36.45 -17.59
N SER A 79 17.59 35.99 -16.61
CA SER A 79 19.05 35.76 -16.74
C SER A 79 19.45 34.36 -17.24
N GLY A 80 18.47 33.54 -17.61
CA GLY A 80 18.69 32.16 -18.07
C GLY A 80 19.02 31.18 -16.94
N VAL A 81 18.42 31.38 -15.77
CA VAL A 81 18.38 30.43 -14.65
C VAL A 81 17.13 29.56 -14.81
N ASP A 82 17.32 28.24 -14.88
CA ASP A 82 16.25 27.27 -15.11
C ASP A 82 15.59 26.75 -13.82
N TYR A 83 16.28 26.84 -12.68
CA TYR A 83 15.79 26.43 -11.36
C TYR A 83 16.63 27.07 -10.24
N ALA A 84 16.10 27.09 -9.02
CA ALA A 84 16.82 27.50 -7.83
C ALA A 84 16.64 26.51 -6.68
N PHE A 85 17.71 26.23 -5.94
CA PHE A 85 17.64 25.65 -4.60
C PHE A 85 17.70 26.78 -3.57
N ILE A 86 16.76 26.81 -2.64
CA ILE A 86 16.67 27.86 -1.62
C ILE A 86 16.92 27.23 -0.25
N ARG A 87 17.86 27.78 0.51
CA ARG A 87 18.13 27.29 1.87
C ARG A 87 16.93 27.58 2.76
N VAL A 88 16.33 26.55 3.33
CA VAL A 88 15.25 26.70 4.34
C VAL A 88 15.82 27.20 5.65
N GLY A 89 16.99 26.70 6.01
CA GLY A 89 17.61 26.94 7.29
C GLY A 89 18.73 25.96 7.55
N GLY A 90 19.21 26.01 8.77
CA GLY A 90 20.33 25.23 9.26
C GLY A 90 21.01 25.91 10.43
N TYR A 91 21.87 25.16 11.12
CA TYR A 91 22.59 25.49 12.36
C TYR A 91 21.76 25.59 13.65
N GLY A 92 21.97 24.58 14.49
CA GLY A 92 21.97 24.63 15.95
C GLY A 92 22.54 23.32 16.47
N ASN A 93 23.41 23.37 17.48
CA ASN A 93 24.22 22.26 18.00
C ASN A 93 23.38 21.09 18.57
N GLY A 94 22.65 20.38 17.70
CA GLY A 94 21.68 19.34 18.03
C GLY A 94 20.34 19.82 18.60
N SER A 95 20.16 21.13 18.87
CA SER A 95 19.07 21.64 19.72
C SER A 95 18.29 22.86 19.19
N TYR A 96 18.74 23.56 18.13
CA TYR A 96 18.05 24.75 17.62
C TYR A 96 17.90 24.70 16.10
N GLN A 97 16.67 24.67 15.61
CA GLN A 97 16.37 24.82 14.19
C GLN A 97 16.29 26.31 13.90
N ARG A 98 17.22 26.83 13.08
CA ARG A 98 17.22 28.23 12.64
C ARG A 98 16.74 28.32 11.20
N GLU A 99 15.77 29.20 10.98
CA GLU A 99 15.35 29.64 9.63
C GLU A 99 16.43 30.52 8.99
N ASP A 100 16.73 30.31 7.71
CA ASP A 100 17.60 31.21 6.95
C ASP A 100 16.94 32.59 6.84
N LYS A 101 17.68 33.67 7.11
CA LYS A 101 17.11 35.03 7.22
C LYS A 101 16.39 35.49 5.95
N THR A 102 16.78 34.95 4.80
CA THR A 102 16.22 35.33 3.49
C THR A 102 15.24 34.31 2.93
N TYR A 103 15.09 33.14 3.57
CA TYR A 103 14.27 32.02 3.06
C TYR A 103 12.91 32.47 2.55
N ARG A 104 12.13 33.18 3.39
CA ARG A 104 10.76 33.57 3.06
C ARG A 104 10.68 34.52 1.86
N ALA A 105 11.62 35.47 1.76
CA ALA A 105 11.68 36.38 0.63
C ALA A 105 12.06 35.62 -0.64
N ASN A 106 13.07 34.74 -0.54
CA ASN A 106 13.57 33.96 -1.66
C ASN A 106 12.53 32.98 -2.21
N ILE A 107 11.88 32.18 -1.36
CA ILE A 107 10.91 31.18 -1.84
C ILE A 107 9.68 31.82 -2.47
N ARG A 108 9.19 32.93 -1.90
CA ARG A 108 8.08 33.69 -2.49
C ARG A 108 8.47 34.35 -3.79
N GLY A 109 9.62 35.03 -3.83
CA GLY A 109 10.12 35.73 -5.01
C GLY A 109 10.35 34.76 -6.17
N ALA A 110 11.05 33.65 -5.94
CA ALA A 110 11.30 32.64 -6.96
C ALA A 110 10.01 31.99 -7.48
N ASN A 111 9.07 31.63 -6.59
CA ASN A 111 7.77 31.09 -7.00
C ASN A 111 6.94 32.11 -7.79
N ALA A 112 6.93 33.39 -7.39
CA ALA A 112 6.21 34.46 -8.07
C ALA A 112 6.79 34.74 -9.47
N ALA A 113 8.12 34.71 -9.60
CA ALA A 113 8.83 34.85 -10.87
C ALA A 113 8.74 33.61 -11.77
N GLY A 114 8.04 32.55 -11.33
CA GLY A 114 7.82 31.32 -12.11
C GLY A 114 9.05 30.40 -12.20
N ILE A 115 10.09 30.64 -11.41
CA ILE A 115 11.29 29.79 -11.37
C ILE A 115 10.95 28.48 -10.64
N PRO A 116 11.28 27.31 -11.21
CA PRO A 116 11.21 26.05 -10.49
C PRO A 116 12.04 26.05 -9.21
N VAL A 117 11.40 25.74 -8.08
CA VAL A 117 12.05 25.79 -6.76
C VAL A 117 12.19 24.39 -6.17
N GLY A 118 13.43 24.08 -5.79
CA GLY A 118 13.76 23.09 -4.77
C GLY A 118 14.25 23.80 -3.51
N VAL A 119 14.42 23.05 -2.43
CA VAL A 119 14.99 23.61 -1.20
C VAL A 119 16.08 22.70 -0.67
N TYR A 120 16.98 23.25 0.14
CA TYR A 120 17.96 22.45 0.88
C TYR A 120 17.98 22.85 2.35
N TYR A 121 18.45 21.94 3.19
CA TYR A 121 18.55 22.16 4.62
C TYR A 121 19.90 21.66 5.13
N TYR A 122 20.67 22.58 5.71
CA TYR A 122 21.99 22.32 6.26
C TYR A 122 21.85 21.73 7.66
N SER A 123 21.99 20.41 7.75
CA SER A 123 21.73 19.64 8.96
C SER A 123 23.01 19.30 9.73
N THR A 124 22.95 19.54 11.04
CA THR A 124 23.95 19.08 12.02
C THR A 124 23.40 17.94 12.88
N ALA A 125 22.45 17.16 12.35
CA ALA A 125 21.82 16.06 13.07
C ALA A 125 22.83 14.96 13.38
N LYS A 126 22.89 14.54 14.66
CA LYS A 126 23.77 13.47 15.13
C LYS A 126 23.06 12.12 15.24
N THR A 127 21.74 12.11 15.07
CA THR A 127 20.88 10.94 15.21
C THR A 127 19.80 10.92 14.13
N THR A 128 19.28 9.74 13.82
CA THR A 128 18.15 9.57 12.89
C THR A 128 16.89 10.30 13.36
N ALA A 129 16.67 10.38 14.68
CA ALA A 129 15.55 11.11 15.26
C ALA A 129 15.64 12.62 15.01
N GLN A 130 16.84 13.21 15.16
CA GLN A 130 17.08 14.62 14.84
C GLN A 130 16.91 14.89 13.35
N ALA A 131 17.48 14.05 12.48
CA ALA A 131 17.32 14.21 11.03
C ALA A 131 15.86 14.09 10.57
N LYS A 132 15.07 13.21 11.20
CA LYS A 132 13.62 13.16 10.97
C LYS A 132 12.94 14.47 11.40
N LYS A 133 13.33 15.06 12.54
CA LYS A 133 12.79 16.34 12.99
C LYS A 133 13.19 17.51 12.09
N ASP A 134 14.39 17.47 11.51
CA ASP A 134 14.83 18.41 10.48
C ASP A 134 13.96 18.28 9.22
N ALA A 135 13.72 17.06 8.73
CA ALA A 135 12.84 16.83 7.57
C ALA A 135 11.40 17.33 7.82
N GLN A 136 10.86 17.09 9.02
CA GLN A 136 9.53 17.58 9.42
C GLN A 136 9.46 19.10 9.48
N TYR A 137 10.51 19.75 10.00
CA TYR A 137 10.64 21.19 9.97
C TYR A 137 10.65 21.71 8.53
N VAL A 138 11.44 21.10 7.64
CA VAL A 138 11.46 21.47 6.22
C VAL A 138 10.08 21.33 5.59
N VAL A 139 9.38 20.21 5.81
CA VAL A 139 8.01 20.00 5.31
C VAL A 139 7.05 21.08 5.81
N LYS A 140 7.15 21.46 7.09
CA LYS A 140 6.37 22.58 7.65
C LYS A 140 6.68 23.90 6.93
N MET A 141 7.96 24.19 6.70
CA MET A 141 8.41 25.46 6.12
C MET A 141 8.06 25.62 4.65
N ILE A 142 8.04 24.53 3.88
CA ILE A 142 7.67 24.56 2.45
C ILE A 142 6.16 24.44 2.21
N THR A 143 5.38 24.09 3.23
CA THR A 143 3.92 24.01 3.12
C THR A 143 3.34 25.39 2.80
N GLY A 144 2.53 25.46 1.75
CA GLY A 144 1.99 26.69 1.17
C GLY A 144 2.81 27.23 -0.01
N HIS A 145 4.00 26.70 -0.29
CA HIS A 145 4.87 27.12 -1.39
C HIS A 145 4.93 26.06 -2.49
N LYS A 146 5.04 26.49 -3.76
CA LYS A 146 5.09 25.57 -4.90
C LYS A 146 6.50 24.98 -5.01
N ILE A 147 6.63 23.73 -4.57
CA ILE A 147 7.86 22.95 -4.70
C ILE A 147 7.78 22.09 -5.95
N SER A 148 8.66 22.35 -6.91
CA SER A 148 8.70 21.69 -8.23
C SER A 148 10.07 21.08 -8.55
N TYR A 149 11.03 21.23 -7.64
CA TYR A 149 12.37 20.65 -7.69
C TYR A 149 12.66 19.90 -6.38
N PRO A 150 13.76 19.13 -6.28
CA PRO A 150 14.05 18.30 -5.12
C PRO A 150 14.14 19.05 -3.79
N VAL A 151 13.85 18.34 -2.71
CA VAL A 151 14.12 18.73 -1.32
C VAL A 151 15.38 18.02 -0.87
N VAL A 152 16.42 18.79 -0.59
CA VAL A 152 17.79 18.30 -0.47
C VAL A 152 18.24 18.23 0.99
N PHE A 153 18.78 17.09 1.39
CA PHE A 153 19.54 16.94 2.62
C PHE A 153 20.99 17.36 2.38
N ASP A 154 21.45 18.34 3.13
CA ASP A 154 22.82 18.83 3.12
C ASP A 154 23.45 18.56 4.50
N MET A 155 24.45 17.69 4.52
CA MET A 155 25.22 17.36 5.71
C MET A 155 26.69 17.36 5.30
N GLU A 156 27.40 18.39 5.73
CA GLU A 156 28.84 18.51 5.50
C GLU A 156 29.59 19.17 6.69
N ASP A 157 28.94 19.26 7.85
CA ASP A 157 29.47 19.98 9.02
C ASP A 157 30.50 19.17 9.81
N ALA A 158 31.58 19.82 10.25
CA ALA A 158 32.65 19.19 11.03
C ALA A 158 32.17 18.55 12.34
N THR A 159 31.06 19.03 12.93
CA THR A 159 30.52 18.51 14.19
C THR A 159 29.98 17.08 14.10
N VAL A 160 29.84 16.52 12.89
CA VAL A 160 29.42 15.14 12.68
C VAL A 160 30.55 14.24 12.15
N GLU A 161 31.76 14.77 11.92
CA GLU A 161 32.89 14.02 11.33
C GLU A 161 33.25 12.76 12.12
N TYR A 162 33.13 12.79 13.45
CA TYR A 162 33.41 11.63 14.32
C TYR A 162 32.48 10.43 14.10
N LEU A 163 31.32 10.63 13.43
CA LEU A 163 30.38 9.56 13.12
C LEU A 163 30.91 8.69 11.97
N SER A 164 30.69 7.38 12.05
CA SER A 164 31.07 6.50 10.94
C SER A 164 30.26 6.78 9.67
N PRO A 165 30.79 6.46 8.47
CA PRO A 165 30.08 6.72 7.21
C PRO A 165 28.71 6.04 7.12
N SER A 166 28.60 4.81 7.64
CA SER A 166 27.32 4.10 7.75
C SER A 166 26.32 4.78 8.69
N THR A 167 26.81 5.44 9.76
CA THR A 167 25.94 6.19 10.68
C THR A 167 25.42 7.46 10.02
N LYS A 168 26.31 8.25 9.40
CA LYS A 168 25.93 9.43 8.60
C LYS A 168 24.90 9.07 7.53
N SER A 169 25.09 7.94 6.85
CA SER A 169 24.16 7.45 5.82
C SER A 169 22.78 7.09 6.38
N LYS A 170 22.69 6.48 7.58
CA LYS A 170 21.40 6.23 8.25
C LYS A 170 20.69 7.53 8.64
N ILE A 171 21.46 8.53 9.06
CA ILE A 171 20.92 9.85 9.42
C ILE A 171 20.37 10.54 8.16
N ALA A 172 21.12 10.52 7.05
CA ALA A 172 20.66 11.01 5.76
C ALA A 172 19.39 10.29 5.28
N ASP A 173 19.36 8.96 5.33
CA ASP A 173 18.18 8.17 4.95
C ASP A 173 16.95 8.52 5.81
N ALA A 174 17.11 8.78 7.11
CA ALA A 174 16.01 9.19 7.97
C ALA A 174 15.39 10.53 7.55
N PHE A 175 16.19 11.50 7.11
CA PHE A 175 15.68 12.75 6.52
C PHE A 175 15.00 12.49 5.18
N LEU A 176 15.70 11.82 4.26
CA LEU A 176 15.27 11.63 2.88
C LEU A 176 13.99 10.78 2.77
N SER A 177 13.88 9.74 3.59
CA SER A 177 12.67 8.90 3.66
C SER A 177 11.47 9.65 4.24
N GLU A 178 11.67 10.56 5.19
CA GLU A 178 10.60 11.39 5.76
C GLU A 178 10.10 12.43 4.74
N ILE A 179 11.00 13.06 3.98
CA ILE A 179 10.64 13.92 2.83
C ILE A 179 9.82 13.14 1.80
N LYS A 180 10.25 11.91 1.47
CA LYS A 180 9.52 11.02 0.56
C LYS A 180 8.15 10.65 1.12
N ARG A 181 8.03 10.40 2.42
CA ARG A 181 6.77 10.11 3.12
C ARG A 181 5.80 11.29 3.08
N ALA A 182 6.29 12.52 3.12
CA ALA A 182 5.51 13.73 2.87
C ALA A 182 5.12 13.94 1.40
N GLY A 183 5.65 13.09 0.50
CA GLY A 183 5.40 13.08 -0.94
C GLY A 183 6.17 14.14 -1.72
N TYR A 184 7.25 14.67 -1.15
CA TYR A 184 8.20 15.49 -1.88
C TYR A 184 9.33 14.61 -2.44
N TYR A 185 10.09 15.13 -3.40
CA TYR A 185 11.16 14.36 -4.05
C TYR A 185 12.49 14.58 -3.29
N PRO A 186 13.02 13.55 -2.59
CA PRO A 186 14.27 13.69 -1.83
C PRO A 186 15.52 13.66 -2.71
N MET A 187 16.56 14.36 -2.30
CA MET A 187 17.88 14.36 -2.91
C MET A 187 18.95 14.56 -1.84
N ILE A 188 20.15 14.01 -2.03
CA ILE A 188 21.28 14.25 -1.13
C ILE A 188 22.30 15.18 -1.79
N TYR A 189 22.77 16.17 -1.04
CA TYR A 189 23.93 16.98 -1.40
C TYR A 189 25.21 16.34 -0.83
N THR A 190 26.30 16.44 -1.57
CA THR A 190 27.63 15.96 -1.14
C THR A 190 28.74 16.63 -1.94
N ASN A 191 29.94 16.75 -1.37
CA ASN A 191 31.16 17.00 -2.14
C ASN A 191 31.91 15.67 -2.40
N LEU A 192 32.99 15.70 -3.18
CA LEU A 192 33.75 14.47 -3.48
C LEU A 192 34.27 13.72 -2.24
N ASN A 193 34.75 14.44 -1.23
CA ASN A 193 35.23 13.80 0.00
C ASN A 193 34.07 13.07 0.69
N TRP A 194 32.92 13.74 0.81
CA TRP A 194 31.76 13.16 1.47
C TRP A 194 31.19 11.97 0.71
N TYR A 195 31.17 12.03 -0.63
CA TYR A 195 30.74 10.91 -1.47
C TYR A 195 31.64 9.68 -1.30
N ASN A 196 32.96 9.88 -1.25
CA ASN A 196 33.93 8.79 -1.21
C ASN A 196 34.18 8.23 0.19
N ASN A 197 34.17 9.10 1.20
CA ASN A 197 34.71 8.80 2.52
C ASN A 197 33.68 8.94 3.64
N GLU A 198 32.76 9.91 3.56
CA GLU A 198 31.85 10.22 4.68
C GLU A 198 30.47 9.57 4.57
N PHE A 199 30.08 9.11 3.38
CA PHE A 199 28.86 8.35 3.17
C PHE A 199 29.17 6.95 2.62
N ASN A 200 28.38 5.98 3.09
CA ASN A 200 28.24 4.71 2.41
C ASN A 200 27.18 4.86 1.31
N MET A 201 27.61 5.25 0.10
CA MET A 201 26.71 5.57 -1.01
C MET A 201 25.83 4.40 -1.47
N SER A 202 26.20 3.15 -1.16
CA SER A 202 25.36 1.98 -1.46
C SER A 202 24.05 2.01 -0.65
N MET A 203 24.08 2.52 0.58
CA MET A 203 22.89 2.68 1.43
C MET A 203 21.94 3.77 0.92
N LEU A 204 22.46 4.68 0.09
CA LEU A 204 21.75 5.85 -0.43
C LEU A 204 21.45 5.73 -1.93
N ALA A 205 21.60 4.52 -2.50
CA ALA A 205 21.44 4.25 -3.93
C ALA A 205 20.05 4.65 -4.49
N GLY A 206 19.02 4.68 -3.63
CA GLY A 206 17.65 5.07 -3.99
C GLY A 206 17.39 6.57 -4.13
N TYR A 207 18.37 7.43 -3.83
CA TYR A 207 18.21 8.90 -3.84
C TYR A 207 19.11 9.54 -4.88
N ASP A 208 18.57 10.50 -5.66
CA ASP A 208 19.39 11.29 -6.58
C ASP A 208 20.43 12.14 -5.82
N VAL A 209 21.56 12.42 -6.45
CA VAL A 209 22.69 13.15 -5.84
C VAL A 209 22.92 14.48 -6.54
N TRP A 210 23.07 15.53 -5.73
CA TRP A 210 23.64 16.83 -6.08
C TRP A 210 25.09 16.84 -5.57
N ILE A 211 26.07 16.92 -6.48
CA ILE A 211 27.49 16.79 -6.13
C ILE A 211 28.26 18.09 -6.36
N ALA A 212 29.12 18.48 -5.42
CA ALA A 212 30.03 19.61 -5.56
C ALA A 212 31.45 19.16 -5.94
N GLN A 213 32.04 19.83 -6.93
CA GLN A 213 33.46 19.71 -7.28
C GLN A 213 33.95 20.99 -7.96
N TYR A 214 34.96 21.62 -7.36
CA TYR A 214 35.62 22.83 -7.88
C TYR A 214 37.08 22.49 -8.19
N ASN A 215 37.47 22.62 -9.46
CA ASN A 215 38.85 22.33 -9.90
C ASN A 215 39.26 23.25 -11.03
N SER A 216 40.58 23.45 -11.20
CA SER A 216 41.17 24.35 -12.19
C SER A 216 40.78 24.05 -13.64
N ASN A 217 40.28 22.86 -13.94
CA ASN A 217 39.77 22.49 -15.26
C ASN A 217 38.30 22.86 -15.48
N SER A 218 37.57 23.28 -14.45
CA SER A 218 36.13 23.57 -14.50
C SER A 218 35.33 22.40 -15.09
N THR A 219 35.67 21.17 -14.71
CA THR A 219 34.99 19.95 -15.14
C THR A 219 34.29 19.27 -13.96
N GLY A 220 33.16 18.61 -14.24
CA GLY A 220 32.44 17.84 -13.24
C GLY A 220 33.10 16.48 -12.97
N PRO A 221 32.69 15.78 -11.90
CA PRO A 221 33.14 14.42 -11.63
C PRO A 221 32.79 13.48 -12.80
N SER A 222 33.60 12.44 -13.00
CA SER A 222 33.33 11.43 -14.03
C SER A 222 31.97 10.76 -13.80
N LYS A 223 31.14 10.68 -14.85
CA LYS A 223 29.84 9.99 -14.78
C LYS A 223 29.96 8.47 -14.67
N SER A 224 31.12 7.89 -14.98
CA SER A 224 31.38 6.45 -14.76
C SER A 224 31.59 6.13 -13.29
N ASP A 225 32.18 7.07 -12.55
CA ASP A 225 32.64 6.82 -11.17
C ASP A 225 31.63 7.38 -10.15
N TYR A 226 30.90 8.43 -10.53
CA TYR A 226 29.99 9.16 -9.65
C TYR A 226 28.56 9.20 -10.19
N ARG A 227 27.63 8.70 -9.38
CA ARG A 227 26.19 8.75 -9.65
C ARG A 227 25.62 10.08 -9.17
N TYR A 228 25.59 11.07 -10.05
CA TYR A 228 24.96 12.36 -9.77
C TYR A 228 24.08 12.86 -10.90
N THR A 229 23.13 13.71 -10.53
CA THR A 229 22.11 14.28 -11.42
C THR A 229 22.20 15.79 -11.52
N ILE A 230 22.81 16.44 -10.53
CA ILE A 230 23.14 17.86 -10.51
C ILE A 230 24.59 18.00 -10.05
N TRP A 231 25.34 18.89 -10.69
CA TRP A 231 26.71 19.25 -10.31
C TRP A 231 26.76 20.72 -9.93
N GLN A 232 27.20 21.01 -8.70
CA GLN A 232 27.62 22.36 -8.29
C GLN A 232 29.04 22.59 -8.82
N ALA A 233 29.15 23.45 -9.81
CA ALA A 233 30.36 23.64 -10.61
C ALA A 233 31.30 24.72 -10.08
N THR A 234 30.77 25.62 -9.26
CA THR A 234 31.51 26.68 -8.58
C THR A 234 30.67 27.20 -7.41
N ASP A 235 31.34 27.63 -6.34
CA ASP A 235 30.79 28.44 -5.24
C ASP A 235 30.74 29.94 -5.60
N GLY A 236 31.14 30.27 -6.83
CA GLY A 236 31.13 31.63 -7.35
C GLY A 236 32.41 32.44 -7.13
N SER A 237 33.39 31.93 -6.39
CA SER A 237 34.64 32.66 -6.13
C SER A 237 35.90 31.81 -6.22
N SER A 238 35.84 30.51 -5.91
CA SER A 238 37.02 29.65 -5.78
C SER A 238 37.58 29.18 -7.12
N ILE A 239 36.79 29.23 -8.21
CA ILE A 239 37.24 28.74 -9.51
C ILE A 239 36.62 29.44 -10.70
N GLY A 240 37.44 29.65 -11.74
CA GLY A 240 37.04 30.36 -12.95
C GLY A 240 36.75 31.85 -12.69
N PRO A 241 36.09 32.54 -13.63
CA PRO A 241 35.64 33.90 -13.37
C PRO A 241 34.57 33.88 -12.27
N THR A 242 34.63 34.86 -11.37
CA THR A 242 33.65 35.00 -10.30
C THR A 242 32.23 35.14 -10.85
N THR A 243 31.24 34.59 -10.14
CA THR A 243 29.83 34.73 -10.51
C THR A 243 29.21 36.04 -10.04
N ALA A 244 29.92 36.83 -9.21
CA ALA A 244 29.46 38.15 -8.78
C ALA A 244 29.17 39.05 -9.99
N GLY A 245 27.96 39.61 -10.02
CA GLY A 245 27.47 40.44 -11.13
C GLY A 245 27.14 39.68 -12.42
N MET A 246 27.28 38.34 -12.49
CA MET A 246 26.95 37.56 -13.69
C MET A 246 25.46 37.23 -13.83
N ILE A 247 24.72 37.19 -12.72
CA ILE A 247 23.30 36.87 -12.69
C ILE A 247 22.53 38.13 -12.34
N SER A 248 21.78 38.65 -13.32
CA SER A 248 20.96 39.83 -13.11
C SER A 248 19.93 39.58 -12.01
N GLY A 249 19.87 40.47 -11.03
CA GLY A 249 18.95 40.39 -9.90
C GLY A 249 19.60 39.92 -8.59
N ILE A 250 20.78 39.30 -8.64
CA ILE A 250 21.62 39.09 -7.46
C ILE A 250 22.46 40.36 -7.26
N PRO A 251 22.63 40.87 -6.02
CA PRO A 251 23.52 42.00 -5.74
C PRO A 251 24.90 41.80 -6.35
N ARG A 252 25.46 42.85 -6.97
CA ARG A 252 26.61 42.74 -7.87
C ARG A 252 27.88 42.26 -7.16
N GLU A 253 27.98 42.58 -5.88
CA GLU A 253 29.05 42.20 -4.96
C GLU A 253 28.95 40.75 -4.46
N ASN A 254 27.78 40.12 -4.59
CA ASN A 254 27.54 38.79 -4.06
C ASN A 254 27.76 37.73 -5.13
N ALA A 255 28.70 36.84 -4.85
CA ALA A 255 28.85 35.59 -5.59
C ALA A 255 27.68 34.65 -5.30
N VAL A 256 27.43 33.75 -6.24
CA VAL A 256 26.39 32.72 -6.16
C VAL A 256 26.89 31.41 -6.74
N ASP A 257 26.53 30.34 -6.06
CA ASP A 257 26.82 28.97 -6.44
C ASP A 257 26.06 28.60 -7.72
N LEU A 258 26.75 27.95 -8.66
CA LEU A 258 26.20 27.60 -9.96
C LEU A 258 26.15 26.11 -10.18
N ASN A 259 24.98 25.67 -10.65
CA ASN A 259 24.62 24.28 -10.78
C ASN A 259 24.28 23.90 -12.22
N PHE A 260 24.69 22.71 -12.63
CA PHE A 260 24.29 22.12 -13.90
C PHE A 260 23.57 20.79 -13.69
N GLY A 261 22.32 20.73 -14.16
CA GLY A 261 21.47 19.54 -14.09
C GLY A 261 21.59 18.68 -15.34
N TYR A 262 21.68 17.38 -15.15
CA TYR A 262 21.74 16.34 -16.20
C TYR A 262 20.40 15.62 -16.38
N VAL A 263 19.45 15.91 -15.49
CA VAL A 263 18.08 15.36 -15.46
C VAL A 263 17.11 16.53 -15.49
N TYR A 264 16.03 16.40 -16.28
CA TYR A 264 14.97 17.39 -16.31
C TYR A 264 13.94 17.08 -15.21
N TYR A 265 14.08 17.70 -14.04
CA TYR A 265 13.26 17.35 -12.88
C TYR A 265 11.78 17.70 -13.03
N LEU A 266 11.43 18.68 -13.87
CA LEU A 266 10.04 19.02 -14.15
C LEU A 266 9.25 17.88 -14.82
N SER A 267 9.92 16.89 -15.43
CA SER A 267 9.25 15.68 -15.92
C SER A 267 9.21 14.54 -14.90
N LYS A 268 9.94 14.65 -13.77
CA LYS A 268 9.98 13.64 -12.70
C LYS A 268 9.12 14.03 -11.49
N ILE A 269 8.94 15.33 -11.26
CA ILE A 269 8.30 15.88 -10.07
C ILE A 269 6.98 16.52 -10.47
N THR A 270 5.89 16.02 -9.91
CA THR A 270 4.62 16.76 -9.91
C THR A 270 4.74 17.88 -8.87
N PRO A 271 4.58 19.17 -9.25
CA PRO A 271 4.70 20.28 -8.30
C PRO A 271 3.62 20.23 -7.22
N ARG A 272 3.95 20.64 -5.98
CA ARG A 272 3.05 20.54 -4.82
C ARG A 272 3.19 21.74 -3.89
N THR A 273 2.09 22.11 -3.25
CA THR A 273 2.04 23.16 -2.22
C THR A 273 1.72 22.62 -0.83
N GLN A 274 1.36 21.34 -0.71
CA GLN A 274 0.97 20.69 0.53
C GLN A 274 1.62 19.30 0.57
N PRO A 275 1.86 18.70 1.76
CA PRO A 275 2.25 17.30 1.89
C PRO A 275 1.10 16.37 1.49
N VAL A 276 1.39 15.07 1.27
CA VAL A 276 0.38 14.14 0.71
C VAL A 276 -0.78 13.97 1.69
N ALA A 277 -1.98 13.70 1.17
CA ALA A 277 -3.13 13.44 2.04
C ALA A 277 -2.80 12.32 3.03
N GLY A 278 -3.07 12.56 4.32
CA GLY A 278 -2.74 11.64 5.41
C GLY A 278 -1.28 11.68 5.87
N TYR A 279 -0.42 12.56 5.33
CA TYR A 279 0.88 12.81 5.93
C TYR A 279 0.70 13.41 7.32
N ASP A 280 1.16 12.66 8.32
CA ASP A 280 1.18 13.06 9.71
C ASP A 280 2.62 12.94 10.23
N PRO A 281 3.30 14.06 10.52
CA PRO A 281 4.68 14.07 10.98
C PRO A 281 4.86 13.33 12.31
N ASP A 282 3.87 13.36 13.20
CA ASP A 282 4.03 12.90 14.58
C ASP A 282 3.37 11.54 14.88
N GLY A 283 2.71 10.92 13.90
CA GLY A 283 2.05 9.61 14.09
C GLY A 283 0.82 9.66 15.03
N THR A 284 0.25 10.85 15.22
CA THR A 284 -0.96 11.13 16.00
C THR A 284 -2.25 10.72 15.27
N VAL A 285 -2.22 10.63 13.95
CA VAL A 285 -3.33 10.24 13.08
C VAL A 285 -3.42 8.72 13.06
N LYS A 286 -4.40 8.21 13.79
CA LYS A 286 -4.73 6.78 13.86
C LYS A 286 -5.07 6.26 12.45
N ASN A 287 -4.46 5.15 12.06
CA ASN A 287 -4.76 4.46 10.81
C ASN A 287 -4.68 2.94 11.02
N GLY A 288 -5.61 2.19 10.45
CA GLY A 288 -5.75 0.76 10.69
C GLY A 288 -6.45 0.41 12.01
N TRP A 289 -6.19 -0.80 12.51
CA TRP A 289 -6.74 -1.27 13.78
C TRP A 289 -6.02 -0.62 14.97
N VAL A 290 -6.79 -0.07 15.89
CA VAL A 290 -6.31 0.53 17.14
C VAL A 290 -7.07 -0.07 18.30
N GLU A 291 -6.35 -0.55 19.32
CA GLU A 291 -6.94 -1.02 20.57
C GLU A 291 -7.00 0.14 21.58
N GLN A 292 -8.18 0.36 22.16
CA GLN A 292 -8.44 1.36 23.20
C GLN A 292 -9.39 0.76 24.24
N ASN A 293 -8.97 0.74 25.50
CA ASN A 293 -9.76 0.21 26.62
C ASN A 293 -10.30 -1.22 26.36
N GLY A 294 -9.47 -2.10 25.81
CA GLY A 294 -9.82 -3.49 25.49
C GLY A 294 -10.79 -3.67 24.31
N LYS A 295 -11.12 -2.59 23.58
CA LYS A 295 -11.94 -2.62 22.36
C LYS A 295 -11.08 -2.27 21.14
N TYR A 296 -11.43 -2.87 20.01
CA TYR A 296 -10.76 -2.60 18.73
C TYR A 296 -11.59 -1.67 17.87
N TYR A 297 -10.94 -0.64 17.33
CA TYR A 297 -11.50 0.37 16.43
C TYR A 297 -10.70 0.37 15.14
N TYR A 298 -11.33 0.74 14.02
CA TYR A 298 -10.64 0.87 12.75
C TYR A 298 -10.69 2.33 12.28
N TYR A 299 -9.51 2.90 12.04
CA TYR A 299 -9.37 4.24 11.49
C TYR A 299 -8.85 4.15 10.06
N ASP A 300 -9.34 5.03 9.21
CA ASP A 300 -8.88 5.20 7.84
C ASP A 300 -8.42 6.65 7.70
N HIS A 301 -7.11 6.85 7.69
CA HIS A 301 -6.49 8.18 7.65
C HIS A 301 -7.08 9.16 8.68
N GLY A 302 -7.18 8.74 9.94
CA GLY A 302 -7.75 9.53 11.04
C GLY A 302 -9.27 9.45 11.19
N THR A 303 -9.98 8.93 10.19
CA THR A 303 -11.44 8.80 10.22
C THR A 303 -11.86 7.48 10.86
N LEU A 304 -12.57 7.53 11.99
CA LEU A 304 -13.11 6.34 12.65
C LEU A 304 -14.26 5.72 11.83
N TYR A 305 -14.15 4.44 11.47
CA TYR A 305 -15.25 3.70 10.86
C TYR A 305 -16.37 3.43 11.87
N LYS A 306 -17.62 3.67 11.46
CA LYS A 306 -18.85 3.44 12.26
C LYS A 306 -19.94 2.83 11.39
N ASN A 307 -20.74 1.91 11.94
CA ASN A 307 -21.80 1.18 11.24
C ASN A 307 -21.36 0.60 9.88
N LYS A 308 -20.13 0.10 9.81
CA LYS A 308 -19.47 -0.21 8.53
C LYS A 308 -19.04 -1.67 8.46
N LEU A 309 -19.44 -2.34 7.38
CA LEU A 309 -18.93 -3.64 6.97
C LEU A 309 -17.83 -3.43 5.94
N PHE A 310 -16.62 -3.93 6.19
CA PHE A 310 -15.46 -3.66 5.34
C PHE A 310 -14.48 -4.84 5.31
N LYS A 311 -13.57 -4.82 4.33
CA LYS A 311 -12.52 -5.83 4.18
C LYS A 311 -11.15 -5.24 4.47
N VAL A 312 -10.35 -5.97 5.26
CA VAL A 312 -8.94 -5.69 5.49
C VAL A 312 -8.19 -7.00 5.30
N ASN A 313 -7.18 -7.03 4.42
CA ASN A 313 -6.39 -8.23 4.12
C ASN A 313 -7.26 -9.46 3.75
N GLY A 314 -8.32 -9.23 2.95
CA GLY A 314 -9.25 -10.27 2.51
C GLY A 314 -10.22 -10.80 3.58
N LYS A 315 -10.17 -10.29 4.82
CA LYS A 315 -11.07 -10.67 5.92
C LYS A 315 -12.15 -9.61 6.11
N ILE A 316 -13.39 -10.05 6.36
CA ILE A 316 -14.55 -9.18 6.52
C ILE A 316 -14.74 -8.86 7.99
N TYR A 317 -14.88 -7.58 8.32
CA TYR A 317 -15.12 -7.07 9.67
C TYR A 317 -16.34 -6.16 9.70
N TYR A 318 -16.93 -6.02 10.89
CA TYR A 318 -17.99 -5.07 11.15
C TYR A 318 -17.68 -4.26 12.41
N VAL A 319 -17.92 -2.96 12.33
CA VAL A 319 -17.89 -2.04 13.49
C VAL A 319 -19.28 -1.43 13.66
N ASP A 320 -19.73 -1.30 14.91
CA ASP A 320 -21.04 -0.73 15.24
C ASP A 320 -21.04 0.81 15.17
N GLY A 321 -22.12 1.45 15.63
CA GLY A 321 -22.27 2.90 15.63
C GLY A 321 -21.28 3.63 16.53
N THR A 322 -20.69 2.94 17.52
CA THR A 322 -19.61 3.48 18.35
C THR A 322 -18.24 3.34 17.68
N GLY A 323 -18.15 2.51 16.64
CA GLY A 323 -16.91 2.15 15.95
C GLY A 323 -16.21 0.93 16.55
N ALA A 324 -16.78 0.30 17.57
CA ALA A 324 -16.23 -0.89 18.18
C ALA A 324 -16.45 -2.11 17.27
N ARG A 325 -15.39 -2.90 17.08
CA ARG A 325 -15.42 -4.17 16.32
C ARG A 325 -16.40 -5.14 16.97
N GLN A 326 -17.28 -5.71 16.15
CA GLN A 326 -18.32 -6.64 16.60
C GLN A 326 -17.89 -8.10 16.49
N TYR A 327 -18.53 -8.92 17.32
CA TYR A 327 -18.32 -10.37 17.40
C TYR A 327 -19.67 -11.09 17.41
N GLY A 328 -19.64 -12.42 17.27
CA GLY A 328 -20.82 -13.27 17.35
C GLY A 328 -21.81 -13.02 16.21
N TRP A 329 -23.09 -13.31 16.48
CA TRP A 329 -24.17 -13.14 15.52
C TRP A 329 -24.52 -11.66 15.34
N GLN A 330 -24.57 -11.21 14.09
CA GLN A 330 -24.92 -9.84 13.73
C GLN A 330 -25.87 -9.82 12.53
N THR A 331 -26.85 -8.92 12.54
CA THR A 331 -27.75 -8.68 11.41
C THR A 331 -27.42 -7.31 10.82
N ILE A 332 -26.86 -7.30 9.61
CA ILE A 332 -26.36 -6.08 8.96
C ILE A 332 -27.04 -5.97 7.61
N ASN A 333 -27.84 -4.91 7.43
CA ASN A 333 -28.70 -4.69 6.25
C ASN A 333 -29.58 -5.90 5.93
N GLY A 334 -30.29 -6.42 6.95
CA GLY A 334 -31.17 -7.59 6.83
C GLY A 334 -30.45 -8.94 6.66
N LYS A 335 -29.12 -8.95 6.55
CA LYS A 335 -28.32 -10.17 6.32
C LYS A 335 -27.61 -10.61 7.60
N LYS A 336 -27.92 -11.83 8.07
CA LYS A 336 -27.25 -12.45 9.22
C LYS A 336 -25.82 -12.89 8.88
N ARG A 337 -24.88 -12.64 9.78
CA ARG A 337 -23.46 -13.03 9.72
C ARG A 337 -23.00 -13.46 11.11
N TYR A 338 -21.90 -14.20 11.16
CA TYR A 338 -21.23 -14.56 12.41
C TYR A 338 -19.77 -14.12 12.38
N PHE A 339 -19.31 -13.41 13.41
CA PHE A 339 -17.93 -12.94 13.55
C PHE A 339 -17.23 -13.70 14.68
N TYR A 340 -16.04 -14.24 14.44
CA TYR A 340 -15.35 -15.06 15.45
C TYR A 340 -14.91 -14.23 16.66
N TYR A 341 -15.20 -14.69 17.88
CA TYR A 341 -14.84 -13.97 19.11
C TYR A 341 -13.33 -13.69 19.27
N ARG A 342 -12.46 -14.59 18.80
CA ARG A 342 -11.00 -14.43 18.93
C ARG A 342 -10.42 -13.41 17.95
N THR A 343 -11.00 -13.26 16.77
CA THR A 343 -10.37 -12.54 15.65
C THR A 343 -11.21 -11.42 15.06
N GLY A 344 -12.53 -11.43 15.30
CA GLY A 344 -13.49 -10.44 14.82
C GLY A 344 -13.83 -10.53 13.33
N TYR A 345 -13.25 -11.45 12.54
CA TYR A 345 -13.60 -11.58 11.14
C TYR A 345 -14.82 -12.51 10.92
N ALA A 346 -15.56 -12.29 9.83
CA ALA A 346 -16.75 -13.05 9.50
C ALA A 346 -16.44 -14.51 9.11
N ALA A 347 -17.26 -15.43 9.59
CA ALA A 347 -17.28 -16.83 9.18
C ALA A 347 -17.62 -16.99 7.69
N THR A 348 -17.00 -17.97 7.04
CA THR A 348 -17.27 -18.36 5.64
C THR A 348 -17.26 -19.88 5.52
N GLY A 349 -18.09 -20.44 4.65
CA GLY A 349 -18.26 -21.88 4.49
C GLY A 349 -19.04 -22.56 5.62
N TRP A 350 -18.88 -23.89 5.75
CA TRP A 350 -19.52 -24.70 6.79
C TRP A 350 -18.78 -24.55 8.12
N ILE A 351 -19.43 -23.94 9.11
CA ILE A 351 -18.84 -23.68 10.42
C ILE A 351 -19.73 -24.24 11.54
N PRO A 352 -19.16 -24.98 12.52
CA PRO A 352 -19.87 -25.38 13.72
C PRO A 352 -19.95 -24.20 14.71
N ILE A 353 -21.16 -23.88 15.18
CA ILE A 353 -21.42 -22.88 16.21
C ILE A 353 -22.38 -23.52 17.22
N GLN A 354 -21.95 -23.65 18.48
CA GLN A 354 -22.72 -24.26 19.56
C GLN A 354 -23.37 -25.62 19.17
N LYS A 355 -22.54 -26.55 18.67
CA LYS A 355 -22.95 -27.90 18.21
C LYS A 355 -23.90 -27.94 17.00
N LYS A 356 -24.29 -26.80 16.43
CA LYS A 356 -25.05 -26.69 15.17
C LYS A 356 -24.12 -26.30 14.03
N TYR A 357 -24.43 -26.70 12.80
CA TYR A 357 -23.63 -26.39 11.61
C TYR A 357 -24.37 -25.37 10.74
N TYR A 358 -23.66 -24.33 10.32
CA TYR A 358 -24.19 -23.26 9.48
C TYR A 358 -23.31 -23.09 8.25
N TYR A 359 -23.89 -22.64 7.14
CA TYR A 359 -23.12 -22.30 5.95
C TYR A 359 -23.18 -20.79 5.67
N PHE A 360 -22.01 -20.16 5.64
CA PHE A 360 -21.85 -18.76 5.31
C PHE A 360 -21.27 -18.60 3.90
N SER A 361 -21.73 -17.61 3.16
CA SER A 361 -21.21 -17.23 1.85
C SER A 361 -19.72 -16.97 1.91
N LYS A 362 -18.97 -17.56 0.98
CA LYS A 362 -17.52 -17.33 0.84
C LYS A 362 -17.18 -15.93 0.31
N VAL A 363 -18.16 -15.23 -0.26
CA VAL A 363 -17.96 -13.92 -0.89
C VAL A 363 -18.11 -12.78 0.12
N ASP A 364 -19.18 -12.82 0.90
CA ASP A 364 -19.66 -11.72 1.74
C ASP A 364 -20.06 -12.13 3.17
N GLY A 365 -19.82 -13.38 3.56
CA GLY A 365 -20.04 -13.89 4.92
C GLY A 365 -21.50 -14.03 5.34
N MET A 366 -22.45 -13.89 4.42
CA MET A 366 -23.90 -14.00 4.70
C MET A 366 -24.30 -15.44 5.02
N LEU A 367 -25.12 -15.65 6.06
CA LEU A 367 -25.74 -16.94 6.37
C LEU A 367 -26.73 -17.33 5.27
N TYR A 368 -26.63 -18.57 4.79
CA TYR A 368 -27.63 -19.15 3.90
C TYR A 368 -28.67 -19.97 4.66
N THR A 369 -29.94 -19.67 4.43
CA THR A 369 -31.10 -20.40 4.95
C THR A 369 -31.88 -21.05 3.80
N ASN A 370 -32.66 -22.08 4.10
CA ASN A 370 -33.52 -22.80 3.15
C ASN A 370 -32.81 -23.21 1.83
N LYS A 371 -31.56 -23.66 1.93
CA LYS A 371 -30.69 -23.85 0.76
C LYS A 371 -30.11 -25.25 0.67
N LEU A 372 -30.14 -25.82 -0.54
CA LEU A 372 -29.37 -27.01 -0.89
C LEU A 372 -27.93 -26.65 -1.26
N PHE A 373 -26.99 -27.40 -0.71
CA PHE A 373 -25.57 -27.32 -1.04
C PHE A 373 -25.14 -28.62 -1.67
N VAL A 374 -24.74 -28.55 -2.93
CA VAL A 374 -24.40 -29.71 -3.74
C VAL A 374 -22.91 -29.66 -4.04
N SER A 375 -22.20 -30.75 -3.77
CA SER A 375 -20.79 -30.86 -4.14
C SER A 375 -20.61 -30.77 -5.66
N SER A 376 -19.42 -30.38 -6.13
CA SER A 376 -19.12 -30.31 -7.58
C SER A 376 -19.42 -31.63 -8.31
N SER A 377 -19.16 -32.77 -7.66
CA SER A 377 -19.47 -34.11 -8.17
C SER A 377 -20.97 -34.47 -8.17
N GLY A 378 -21.83 -33.67 -7.55
CA GLY A 378 -23.24 -33.99 -7.32
C GLY A 378 -23.50 -35.08 -6.28
N LYS A 379 -22.46 -35.79 -5.79
CA LYS A 379 -22.61 -36.95 -4.91
C LYS A 379 -23.04 -36.61 -3.48
N THR A 380 -22.66 -35.44 -2.98
CA THR A 380 -22.97 -35.00 -1.61
C THR A 380 -23.89 -33.80 -1.64
N ILE A 381 -25.02 -33.92 -0.96
CA ILE A 381 -25.99 -32.83 -0.82
C ILE A 381 -26.25 -32.60 0.67
N TYR A 382 -26.19 -31.35 1.10
CA TYR A 382 -26.61 -30.86 2.41
C TYR A 382 -27.77 -29.87 2.26
N TYR A 383 -28.49 -29.62 3.35
CA TYR A 383 -29.53 -28.60 3.41
C TYR A 383 -29.42 -27.77 4.69
N SER A 384 -29.59 -26.46 4.57
CA SER A 384 -29.83 -25.58 5.72
C SER A 384 -31.30 -25.23 5.83
N ASP A 385 -31.85 -25.28 7.05
CA ASP A 385 -33.23 -24.91 7.34
C ASP A 385 -33.46 -23.37 7.34
N GLU A 386 -34.65 -22.95 7.74
CA GLU A 386 -35.05 -21.53 7.86
C GLU A 386 -34.17 -20.73 8.84
N ASN A 387 -33.56 -21.40 9.80
CA ASN A 387 -32.63 -20.83 10.76
C ASN A 387 -31.17 -20.96 10.31
N GLY A 388 -30.93 -21.55 9.14
CA GLY A 388 -29.60 -21.79 8.57
C GLY A 388 -28.89 -23.02 9.14
N VAL A 389 -29.56 -23.83 9.94
CA VAL A 389 -28.99 -25.01 10.59
C VAL A 389 -28.99 -26.18 9.62
N ARG A 390 -27.87 -26.90 9.55
CA ARG A 390 -27.74 -28.10 8.72
C ARG A 390 -28.64 -29.21 9.24
N VAL A 391 -29.52 -29.70 8.38
CA VAL A 391 -30.53 -30.71 8.72
C VAL A 391 -29.95 -32.14 8.74
N LYS A 392 -30.47 -32.99 9.63
CA LYS A 392 -30.28 -34.46 9.66
C LYS A 392 -31.53 -35.17 10.16
N ASN A 393 -31.67 -36.45 9.82
CA ASN A 393 -32.78 -37.35 10.17
C ASN A 393 -34.17 -36.83 9.76
N GLN A 394 -34.27 -36.09 8.66
CA GLN A 394 -35.51 -35.44 8.23
C GLN A 394 -35.70 -35.49 6.71
N LEU A 395 -36.97 -35.49 6.31
CA LEU A 395 -37.39 -35.38 4.92
C LEU A 395 -37.73 -33.91 4.61
N ILE A 396 -37.08 -33.33 3.61
CA ILE A 396 -37.20 -31.92 3.25
C ILE A 396 -37.64 -31.80 1.80
N SER A 397 -38.58 -30.90 1.52
CA SER A 397 -38.92 -30.54 0.14
C SER A 397 -38.03 -29.39 -0.32
N ALA A 398 -37.27 -29.60 -1.38
CA ALA A 398 -36.37 -28.60 -1.93
C ALA A 398 -36.28 -28.71 -3.46
N THR A 399 -35.87 -27.62 -4.11
CA THR A 399 -35.70 -27.55 -5.57
C THR A 399 -34.25 -27.79 -5.94
N TYR A 400 -34.01 -28.78 -6.80
CA TYR A 400 -32.69 -29.06 -7.36
C TYR A 400 -32.80 -29.24 -8.87
N LYS A 401 -31.95 -28.53 -9.62
CA LYS A 401 -32.00 -28.49 -11.10
C LYS A 401 -33.40 -28.17 -11.63
N GLY A 402 -34.03 -27.13 -11.06
CA GLY A 402 -35.36 -26.65 -11.46
C GLY A 402 -36.55 -27.51 -11.01
N VAL A 403 -36.32 -28.67 -10.39
CA VAL A 403 -37.41 -29.58 -10.02
C VAL A 403 -37.51 -29.74 -8.51
N LYS A 404 -38.71 -29.50 -7.97
CA LYS A 404 -39.02 -29.69 -6.54
C LYS A 404 -39.20 -31.18 -6.23
N ARG A 405 -38.37 -31.70 -5.33
CA ARG A 405 -38.43 -33.10 -4.85
C ARG A 405 -38.33 -33.13 -3.33
N ALA A 406 -38.65 -34.28 -2.74
CA ALA A 406 -38.33 -34.57 -1.36
C ALA A 406 -36.92 -35.19 -1.27
N TYR A 407 -36.18 -34.85 -0.22
CA TYR A 407 -34.82 -35.31 0.07
C TYR A 407 -34.77 -35.78 1.51
N TYR A 408 -34.27 -36.98 1.76
CA TYR A 408 -34.04 -37.43 3.13
C TYR A 408 -32.58 -37.21 3.52
N PHE A 409 -32.33 -36.43 4.55
CA PHE A 409 -31.01 -36.20 5.12
C PHE A 409 -30.77 -37.21 6.24
N GLY A 410 -29.77 -38.07 6.10
CA GLY A 410 -29.44 -39.10 7.10
C GLY A 410 -28.78 -38.53 8.35
N SER A 411 -28.40 -39.40 9.29
CA SER A 411 -27.75 -39.03 10.56
C SER A 411 -26.40 -38.32 10.36
N ASN A 412 -25.75 -38.55 9.22
CA ASN A 412 -24.52 -37.90 8.78
C ASN A 412 -24.76 -36.56 8.05
N TYR A 413 -25.97 -36.00 8.11
CA TYR A 413 -26.40 -34.74 7.47
C TYR A 413 -26.45 -34.77 5.93
N LYS A 414 -26.09 -35.88 5.28
CA LYS A 414 -26.07 -35.98 3.81
C LYS A 414 -27.41 -36.50 3.30
N ALA A 415 -27.84 -36.01 2.14
CA ALA A 415 -28.97 -36.61 1.44
C ALA A 415 -28.64 -38.08 1.11
N VAL A 416 -29.59 -38.98 1.39
CA VAL A 416 -29.43 -40.41 1.10
C VAL A 416 -29.76 -40.73 -0.36
N THR A 417 -29.23 -41.85 -0.83
CA THR A 417 -29.60 -42.47 -2.11
C THR A 417 -30.00 -43.92 -1.88
N GLY A 418 -30.80 -44.49 -2.78
CA GLY A 418 -31.26 -45.86 -2.69
C GLY A 418 -32.39 -46.04 -1.66
N TRP A 419 -32.53 -47.27 -1.17
CA TRP A 419 -33.56 -47.63 -0.21
C TRP A 419 -33.22 -47.10 1.20
N PHE A 420 -34.21 -46.49 1.87
CA PHE A 420 -34.08 -46.08 3.26
C PHE A 420 -35.40 -46.23 4.01
N LYS A 421 -35.31 -46.26 5.36
CA LYS A 421 -36.47 -46.27 6.25
C LYS A 421 -36.59 -44.93 6.98
N HIS A 422 -37.81 -44.44 7.14
CA HIS A 422 -38.12 -43.26 7.93
C HIS A 422 -39.53 -43.37 8.52
N LYS A 423 -39.67 -43.13 9.83
CA LYS A 423 -40.96 -43.19 10.56
C LYS A 423 -41.79 -44.44 10.21
N GLY A 424 -41.17 -45.61 10.20
CA GLY A 424 -41.83 -46.90 9.89
C GLY A 424 -42.15 -47.15 8.40
N GLY A 425 -41.90 -46.20 7.50
CA GLY A 425 -42.06 -46.37 6.06
C GLY A 425 -40.75 -46.73 5.35
N LYS A 426 -40.83 -47.46 4.23
CA LYS A 426 -39.72 -47.65 3.27
C LYS A 426 -39.87 -46.65 2.13
N TYR A 427 -38.75 -46.09 1.67
CA TYR A 427 -38.68 -45.08 0.61
C TYR A 427 -37.50 -45.40 -0.30
N TYR A 428 -37.52 -44.85 -1.52
CA TYR A 428 -36.40 -44.95 -2.45
C TYR A 428 -35.99 -43.56 -2.94
N ALA A 429 -34.73 -43.20 -2.77
CA ALA A 429 -34.14 -41.97 -3.31
C ALA A 429 -33.32 -42.28 -4.57
N LEU A 430 -33.52 -41.52 -5.64
CA LEU A 430 -32.82 -41.72 -6.91
C LEU A 430 -31.30 -41.56 -6.73
N PRO A 431 -30.44 -42.46 -7.23
CA PRO A 431 -28.99 -42.32 -7.11
C PRO A 431 -28.41 -41.06 -7.75
N THR A 432 -29.05 -40.56 -8.81
CA THR A 432 -28.55 -39.42 -9.61
C THR A 432 -28.94 -38.06 -9.03
N THR A 433 -30.10 -37.96 -8.38
CA THR A 433 -30.64 -36.68 -7.90
C THR A 433 -30.95 -36.67 -6.42
N HIS A 434 -30.80 -37.80 -5.71
CA HIS A 434 -31.15 -38.00 -4.29
C HIS A 434 -32.62 -37.76 -3.95
N GLY A 435 -33.43 -37.52 -4.98
CA GLY A 435 -34.83 -37.20 -4.85
C GLY A 435 -35.64 -38.44 -4.56
N VAL A 436 -36.50 -38.38 -3.55
CA VAL A 436 -37.40 -39.46 -3.18
C VAL A 436 -38.42 -39.68 -4.30
N VAL A 437 -38.52 -40.93 -4.73
CA VAL A 437 -39.52 -41.39 -5.69
C VAL A 437 -40.89 -41.30 -5.03
N ARG A 438 -41.83 -40.69 -5.75
CA ARG A 438 -43.24 -40.54 -5.37
C ARG A 438 -44.13 -40.81 -6.56
N ASN A 439 -45.40 -41.08 -6.28
CA ASN A 439 -46.48 -41.22 -7.25
C ASN A 439 -46.22 -42.31 -8.31
N GLY A 440 -46.92 -43.43 -8.13
CA GLY A 440 -47.04 -44.48 -9.13
C GLY A 440 -45.98 -45.57 -9.01
N ILE A 441 -45.85 -46.34 -10.08
CA ILE A 441 -45.05 -47.56 -10.12
C ILE A 441 -43.71 -47.28 -10.78
N ARG A 442 -42.60 -47.69 -10.14
CA ARG A 442 -41.25 -47.54 -10.68
C ARG A 442 -40.51 -48.87 -10.70
N LYS A 443 -39.76 -49.07 -11.79
CA LYS A 443 -38.77 -50.15 -11.89
C LYS A 443 -37.50 -49.76 -11.15
N ILE A 444 -37.05 -50.60 -10.22
CA ILE A 444 -35.82 -50.44 -9.47
C ILE A 444 -35.06 -51.77 -9.54
N GLY A 445 -33.92 -51.77 -10.24
CA GLY A 445 -33.26 -53.02 -10.64
C GLY A 445 -34.17 -53.86 -11.55
N SER A 446 -34.34 -55.14 -11.23
CA SER A 446 -35.22 -56.07 -11.96
C SER A 446 -36.68 -56.06 -11.49
N LYS A 447 -37.03 -55.29 -10.45
CA LYS A 447 -38.33 -55.37 -9.76
C LYS A 447 -39.12 -54.05 -9.89
N TYR A 448 -40.43 -54.13 -9.70
CA TYR A 448 -41.33 -52.96 -9.71
C TYR A 448 -41.90 -52.71 -8.32
N TYR A 449 -42.04 -51.43 -7.97
CA TYR A 449 -42.50 -50.96 -6.65
C TYR A 449 -43.45 -49.79 -6.82
N GLY A 450 -44.51 -49.74 -6.01
CA GLY A 450 -45.45 -48.62 -5.95
C GLY A 450 -45.02 -47.61 -4.89
N PHE A 451 -45.19 -46.32 -5.17
CA PHE A 451 -44.92 -45.23 -4.23
C PHE A 451 -46.11 -44.27 -4.14
N GLY A 452 -46.52 -43.93 -2.92
CA GLY A 452 -47.60 -42.97 -2.68
C GLY A 452 -47.18 -41.51 -2.89
N GLN A 453 -48.10 -40.59 -2.59
CA GLN A 453 -47.90 -39.14 -2.75
C GLN A 453 -46.72 -38.54 -1.99
N TYR A 454 -46.44 -39.07 -0.80
CA TYR A 454 -45.31 -38.67 0.03
C TYR A 454 -44.08 -39.58 -0.15
N GLY A 455 -44.11 -40.48 -1.14
CA GLY A 455 -42.99 -41.35 -1.49
C GLY A 455 -42.83 -42.61 -0.64
N ARG A 456 -43.73 -42.88 0.31
CA ARG A 456 -43.74 -44.16 1.04
C ARG A 456 -44.06 -45.28 0.05
N MET A 457 -43.25 -46.33 0.09
CA MET A 457 -43.44 -47.56 -0.68
C MET A 457 -44.77 -48.21 -0.27
N LEU A 458 -45.59 -48.51 -1.28
CA LEU A 458 -46.91 -49.13 -1.12
C LEU A 458 -46.77 -50.64 -0.90
N THR A 459 -47.70 -51.21 -0.15
CA THR A 459 -47.82 -52.65 0.13
C THR A 459 -49.30 -53.06 0.10
N GLY A 460 -49.58 -54.35 -0.08
CA GLY A 460 -50.93 -54.88 -0.20
C GLY A 460 -51.63 -54.50 -1.52
N PHE A 461 -52.95 -54.62 -1.53
CA PHE A 461 -53.79 -54.17 -2.65
C PHE A 461 -53.84 -52.65 -2.72
N GLN A 462 -53.67 -52.11 -3.91
CA GLN A 462 -53.67 -50.68 -4.18
C GLN A 462 -54.40 -50.40 -5.48
N ARG A 463 -55.24 -49.36 -5.51
CA ARG A 463 -55.80 -48.82 -6.75
C ARG A 463 -55.00 -47.62 -7.19
N ILE A 464 -54.48 -47.67 -8.41
CA ILE A 464 -53.68 -46.59 -9.01
C ILE A 464 -54.26 -46.35 -10.41
N ASP A 465 -54.72 -45.13 -10.67
CA ASP A 465 -55.34 -44.74 -11.95
C ASP A 465 -56.46 -45.71 -12.40
N GLY A 466 -57.34 -46.06 -11.47
CA GLY A 466 -58.48 -46.98 -11.69
C GLY A 466 -58.13 -48.48 -11.74
N LYS A 467 -56.85 -48.83 -11.87
CA LYS A 467 -56.39 -50.22 -11.98
C LYS A 467 -55.99 -50.80 -10.62
N LEU A 468 -56.31 -52.07 -10.39
CA LEU A 468 -55.97 -52.78 -9.15
C LEU A 468 -54.60 -53.43 -9.28
N TYR A 469 -53.75 -53.24 -8.28
CA TYR A 469 -52.40 -53.81 -8.19
C TYR A 469 -52.22 -54.48 -6.83
N PHE A 470 -51.28 -55.43 -6.74
CA PHE A 470 -50.83 -55.97 -5.46
C PHE A 470 -49.31 -55.82 -5.33
N PHE A 471 -48.88 -55.29 -4.19
CA PHE A 471 -47.48 -55.19 -3.79
C PHE A 471 -47.26 -56.08 -2.57
N HIS A 472 -46.26 -56.95 -2.62
CA HIS A 472 -45.98 -57.88 -1.52
C HIS A 472 -45.93 -57.16 -0.15
N LYS A 473 -46.62 -57.70 0.86
CA LYS A 473 -46.82 -57.03 2.17
C LYS A 473 -45.52 -56.56 2.84
N THR A 474 -44.44 -57.33 2.71
CA THR A 474 -43.13 -57.04 3.33
C THR A 474 -42.08 -56.44 2.39
N SER A 475 -41.90 -57.03 1.20
CA SER A 475 -40.87 -56.61 0.23
C SER A 475 -41.32 -55.44 -0.66
N GLY A 476 -42.63 -55.21 -0.82
CA GLY A 476 -43.19 -54.18 -1.69
C GLY A 476 -43.09 -54.46 -3.19
N VAL A 477 -42.62 -55.65 -3.57
CA VAL A 477 -42.47 -56.04 -4.97
C VAL A 477 -43.85 -56.22 -5.60
N GLN A 478 -44.07 -55.59 -6.74
CA GLN A 478 -45.30 -55.71 -7.54
C GLN A 478 -45.42 -57.13 -8.09
N TYR A 479 -46.61 -57.73 -7.95
CA TYR A 479 -46.91 -59.01 -8.58
C TYR A 479 -47.16 -58.81 -10.08
N ARG A 480 -46.56 -59.65 -10.92
CA ARG A 480 -46.64 -59.62 -12.39
C ARG A 480 -46.53 -61.05 -12.95
N ASN A 481 -47.20 -61.30 -14.08
CA ASN A 481 -47.19 -62.59 -14.79
C ASN A 481 -47.39 -63.80 -13.86
N ARG A 482 -48.39 -63.71 -12.98
CA ARG A 482 -48.70 -64.77 -12.00
C ARG A 482 -50.16 -64.77 -11.62
N THR A 483 -50.63 -65.89 -11.10
CA THR A 483 -51.97 -66.05 -10.54
C THR A 483 -51.85 -66.44 -9.07
N GLU A 484 -52.61 -65.78 -8.20
CA GLU A 484 -52.70 -66.09 -6.77
C GLU A 484 -54.11 -66.52 -6.41
N HIS A 485 -54.25 -67.51 -5.54
CA HIS A 485 -55.53 -67.96 -5.02
C HIS A 485 -55.69 -67.52 -3.57
N TRP A 486 -56.57 -66.55 -3.31
CA TRP A 486 -56.83 -66.02 -1.97
C TRP A 486 -58.33 -65.95 -1.70
N SER A 487 -58.77 -66.46 -0.54
CA SER A 487 -60.17 -66.40 -0.10
C SER A 487 -61.17 -66.87 -1.16
N GLY A 488 -60.87 -67.99 -1.83
CA GLY A 488 -61.74 -68.61 -2.83
C GLY A 488 -61.87 -67.83 -4.14
N LYS A 489 -60.91 -66.96 -4.47
CA LYS A 489 -60.88 -66.19 -5.73
C LYS A 489 -59.50 -66.26 -6.38
N ASN A 490 -59.49 -66.25 -7.71
CA ASN A 490 -58.28 -66.18 -8.52
C ASN A 490 -57.93 -64.72 -8.83
N TYR A 491 -56.75 -64.27 -8.39
CA TYR A 491 -56.19 -62.96 -8.68
C TYR A 491 -55.10 -63.11 -9.75
N ILE A 492 -55.43 -62.74 -10.98
CA ILE A 492 -54.56 -62.90 -12.16
C ILE A 492 -53.85 -61.57 -12.41
N PHE A 493 -52.51 -61.56 -12.36
CA PHE A 493 -51.67 -60.38 -12.58
C PHE A 493 -50.99 -60.46 -13.95
N ASP A 494 -51.30 -59.49 -14.83
CA ASP A 494 -50.72 -59.43 -16.18
C ASP A 494 -49.23 -59.00 -16.19
N LYS A 495 -48.66 -58.81 -17.39
CA LYS A 495 -47.27 -58.36 -17.58
C LYS A 495 -46.97 -56.97 -17.00
N ASN A 496 -48.00 -56.14 -16.84
CA ASN A 496 -47.93 -54.81 -16.23
C ASN A 496 -48.27 -54.82 -14.73
N GLY A 497 -48.71 -55.98 -14.21
CA GLY A 497 -49.12 -56.24 -12.85
C GLY A 497 -50.56 -55.83 -12.53
N VAL A 498 -51.37 -55.53 -13.54
CA VAL A 498 -52.80 -55.22 -13.36
C VAL A 498 -53.51 -56.51 -12.93
N CYS A 499 -54.28 -56.41 -11.86
CA CYS A 499 -54.99 -57.53 -11.26
C CYS A 499 -56.43 -57.61 -11.80
N THR A 500 -56.80 -58.79 -12.30
CA THR A 500 -58.19 -59.16 -12.57
C THR A 500 -58.62 -60.24 -11.58
N VAL A 501 -59.79 -60.07 -10.96
CA VAL A 501 -60.32 -61.03 -9.99
C VAL A 501 -61.38 -61.88 -10.67
N ARG A 502 -61.23 -63.22 -10.62
CA ARG A 502 -62.21 -64.18 -11.10
C ARG A 502 -62.75 -65.02 -9.94
N LYS A 503 -64.03 -65.36 -10.01
CA LYS A 503 -64.65 -66.33 -9.09
C LYS A 503 -64.04 -67.71 -9.33
#